data_AF-A0A4P9VZX8-F1
#
_entry.id   AF-A0A4P9VZX8-F1
#
_cell.length_a   1.000
_cell.length_b   1.000
_cell.length_c   1.000
_cell.angle_alpha   90.00
_cell.angle_beta   90.00
_cell.angle_gamma   90.00
#
_symmetry.space_group_name_H-M   'P 1'
#
loop_
_entity.id
_entity.type
_entity.pdbx_description
1 polymer ?
#
loop_
_entity_poly.entity_id
_entity_poly.type
_entity_poly.pdbx_seq_one_letter_code
_entity_poly.pdbx_strand_id
1 'polypeptide(L)'
;MTAGGSASHPSFLVNPNMRVTIPEGSEGLFAMVEGPSEVPLNLKVVRGGERVTHIDPKDLIVSSGDYRHGFCYFDVPDLQHGDYTLVASTFDPGQLGPFLLTVRSAASFSTCVVPMEGERLHRKIIRGSWVLGSNAMGSGRNRTYCLNPTFLIRAAENTLLSIRLQSPVRPSPPLNVTVFSHVGLTGLGDELASSGAYTDWPQGVIVSKVAISAGDEVAAVFSSWRPVAAPFVAWVYSDRPVVLIAARGGGEGEGRSG
;
A
#
# COMPACT_ATOMS: atom_id res chain seq x y z
N MET A 1 8.05 4.49 -11.65
CA MET A 1 8.68 5.71 -11.10
C MET A 1 8.77 5.57 -9.60
N THR A 2 9.90 5.94 -9.00
CA THR A 2 10.21 5.74 -7.57
C THR A 2 10.32 7.03 -6.75
N ALA A 3 9.94 8.19 -7.28
CA ALA A 3 9.95 9.46 -6.53
C ALA A 3 8.58 9.72 -5.88
N GLY A 4 8.35 9.09 -4.73
CA GLY A 4 7.06 9.08 -4.04
C GLY A 4 6.76 10.31 -3.18
N GLY A 5 7.77 11.12 -2.88
CA GLY A 5 7.66 12.23 -1.93
C GLY A 5 7.56 11.74 -0.49
N SER A 6 7.25 12.65 0.43
CA SER A 6 7.18 12.35 1.86
C SER A 6 5.92 11.58 2.27
N ALA A 7 5.85 11.10 3.53
CA ALA A 7 4.74 10.31 4.04
C ALA A 7 3.37 11.05 4.08
N SER A 8 3.34 12.36 3.81
CA SER A 8 2.10 13.11 3.60
C SER A 8 1.51 12.89 2.19
N HIS A 9 2.28 12.31 1.27
CA HIS A 9 1.89 12.11 -0.12
C HIS A 9 1.41 10.67 -0.38
N PRO A 10 0.32 10.49 -1.16
CA PRO A 10 -0.18 9.15 -1.53
C PRO A 10 0.82 8.29 -2.28
N SER A 11 1.74 8.94 -2.99
CA SER A 11 2.79 8.29 -3.76
C SER A 11 3.95 7.78 -2.89
N PHE A 12 3.97 8.04 -1.58
CA PHE A 12 5.05 7.59 -0.69
C PHE A 12 5.37 6.10 -0.83
N LEU A 13 4.35 5.26 -1.04
CA LEU A 13 4.48 3.81 -1.21
C LEU A 13 5.33 3.39 -2.43
N VAL A 14 5.60 4.31 -3.36
CA VAL A 14 6.46 4.04 -4.54
C VAL A 14 7.93 4.37 -4.30
N ASN A 15 8.29 4.97 -3.16
CA ASN A 15 9.67 5.27 -2.81
C ASN A 15 10.55 4.00 -2.78
N PRO A 16 11.87 4.12 -3.02
CA PRO A 16 12.80 3.00 -2.92
C PRO A 16 12.77 2.41 -1.51
N ASN A 17 12.71 1.08 -1.43
CA ASN A 17 12.75 0.33 -0.19
C ASN A 17 13.88 -0.69 -0.28
N MET A 18 14.68 -0.80 0.78
CA MET A 18 15.72 -1.81 0.88
C MET A 18 15.56 -2.57 2.19
N ARG A 19 15.43 -3.89 2.11
CA ARG A 19 15.46 -4.78 3.26
C ARG A 19 16.91 -4.89 3.74
N VAL A 20 17.09 -4.82 5.05
CA VAL A 20 18.34 -5.08 5.74
C VAL A 20 18.07 -6.12 6.81
N THR A 21 18.77 -7.25 6.77
CA THR A 21 18.67 -8.29 7.78
C THR A 21 19.90 -8.25 8.67
N ILE A 22 19.67 -7.98 9.95
CA ILE A 22 20.69 -7.85 10.99
C ILE A 22 20.77 -9.19 11.75
N PRO A 23 21.92 -9.88 11.76
CA PRO A 23 22.06 -11.13 12.52
C PRO A 23 22.17 -10.87 14.02
N GLU A 24 22.09 -11.95 14.81
CA GLU A 24 22.42 -11.93 16.22
C GLU A 24 23.86 -11.43 16.46
N GLY A 25 24.07 -10.68 17.55
CA GLY A 25 25.37 -10.14 17.93
C GLY A 25 25.80 -8.88 17.13
N SER A 26 24.92 -8.31 16.30
CA SER A 26 25.15 -7.00 15.69
C SER A 26 24.99 -5.88 16.71
N GLU A 27 25.88 -4.89 16.66
CA GLU A 27 25.92 -3.74 17.58
C GLU A 27 25.39 -2.44 16.97
N GLY A 28 24.72 -2.48 15.82
CA GLY A 28 24.05 -1.31 15.28
C GLY A 28 23.95 -1.23 13.76
N LEU A 29 23.35 -0.13 13.31
CA LEU A 29 23.14 0.20 11.90
C LEU A 29 23.32 1.70 11.67
N PHE A 30 24.29 2.03 10.82
CA PHE A 30 24.43 3.35 10.24
C PHE A 30 23.89 3.32 8.81
N ALA A 31 23.09 4.31 8.43
CA ALA A 31 22.67 4.48 7.05
C ALA A 31 22.65 5.95 6.63
N MET A 32 23.05 6.19 5.40
CA MET A 32 23.14 7.52 4.80
C MET A 32 22.63 7.48 3.36
N VAL A 33 21.88 8.51 2.97
CA VAL A 33 21.52 8.74 1.58
C VAL A 33 22.13 10.06 1.10
N GLU A 34 22.70 10.03 -0.10
CA GLU A 34 23.28 11.17 -0.80
C GLU A 34 22.60 11.30 -2.17
N GLY A 35 22.36 12.53 -2.62
CA GLY A 35 21.73 12.84 -3.90
C GLY A 35 22.03 14.27 -4.33
N PRO A 36 21.27 14.81 -5.31
CA PRO A 36 21.50 16.17 -5.80
C PRO A 36 21.33 17.22 -4.69
N SER A 37 22.18 18.26 -4.67
CA SER A 37 22.18 19.30 -3.63
C SER A 37 20.82 19.98 -3.45
N GLU A 38 20.10 20.21 -4.54
CA GLU A 38 18.81 20.90 -4.51
C GLU A 38 17.65 20.01 -4.05
N VAL A 39 17.87 18.70 -3.89
CA VAL A 39 16.80 17.76 -3.54
C VAL A 39 16.81 17.53 -2.02
N PRO A 40 15.72 17.86 -1.33
CA PRO A 40 15.55 17.55 0.09
C PRO A 40 15.28 16.05 0.27
N LEU A 41 16.16 15.36 1.00
CA LEU A 41 16.15 13.92 1.24
C LEU A 41 15.81 13.57 2.70
N ASN A 42 15.20 12.40 2.88
CA ASN A 42 15.00 11.77 4.18
C ASN A 42 15.22 10.26 4.08
N LEU A 43 15.77 9.68 5.15
CA LEU A 43 15.93 8.25 5.30
C LEU A 43 15.25 7.79 6.58
N LYS A 44 14.44 6.73 6.47
CA LYS A 44 13.76 6.09 7.60
C LYS A 44 14.14 4.61 7.67
N VAL A 45 14.20 4.07 8.88
CA VAL A 45 14.28 2.63 9.12
C VAL A 45 13.03 2.18 9.89
N VAL A 46 12.36 1.18 9.33
CA VAL A 46 11.12 0.62 9.87
C VAL A 46 11.35 -0.86 10.15
N ARG A 47 10.80 -1.38 11.25
CA ARG A 47 10.85 -2.79 11.61
C ARG A 47 10.13 -3.66 10.56
N GLY A 48 10.65 -4.86 10.32
CA GLY A 48 10.14 -5.83 9.34
C GLY A 48 10.93 -5.80 8.03
N GLY A 49 10.68 -6.74 7.12
CA GLY A 49 11.39 -6.79 5.82
C GLY A 49 10.54 -6.38 4.63
N GLU A 50 9.27 -6.05 4.84
CA GLU A 50 8.29 -5.91 3.78
C GLU A 50 8.22 -4.47 3.24
N ARG A 51 7.52 -4.31 2.13
CA ARG A 51 7.28 -3.01 1.51
C ARG A 51 6.59 -2.06 2.48
N VAL A 52 7.22 -0.94 2.78
CA VAL A 52 6.66 0.12 3.60
C VAL A 52 5.80 1.03 2.73
N THR A 53 4.48 0.97 2.93
CA THR A 53 3.51 1.76 2.16
C THR A 53 3.03 3.01 2.90
N HIS A 54 3.13 3.00 4.23
CA HIS A 54 2.85 4.11 5.14
C HIS A 54 3.75 3.96 6.37
N ILE A 55 3.86 4.99 7.21
CA ILE A 55 4.70 4.96 8.42
C ILE A 55 3.79 4.87 9.65
N ASP A 56 3.71 3.70 10.27
CA ASP A 56 3.17 3.55 11.62
C ASP A 56 4.28 3.92 12.64
N PRO A 57 4.03 4.87 13.56
CA PRO A 57 4.99 5.22 14.60
C PRO A 57 5.47 4.04 15.46
N LYS A 58 4.68 2.97 15.57
CA LYS A 58 5.05 1.76 16.34
C LYS A 58 6.18 0.96 15.70
N ASP A 59 6.25 0.98 14.37
CA ASP A 59 7.23 0.22 13.60
C ASP A 59 8.45 1.08 13.21
N LEU A 60 8.34 2.41 13.28
CA LEU A 60 9.44 3.32 13.01
C LEU A 60 10.52 3.21 14.08
N ILE A 61 11.71 2.76 13.68
CA ILE A 61 12.88 2.70 14.59
C ILE A 61 13.51 4.10 14.72
N VAL A 62 13.87 4.71 13.59
CA VAL A 62 14.41 6.08 13.55
C VAL A 62 14.24 6.69 12.16
N SER A 63 14.42 8.01 12.08
CA SER A 63 14.59 8.74 10.83
C SER A 63 15.77 9.69 10.91
N SER A 64 16.28 10.12 9.75
CA SER A 64 17.37 11.10 9.65
C SER A 64 17.02 12.53 10.13
N GLY A 65 15.83 12.72 10.72
CA GLY A 65 15.29 14.00 11.15
C GLY A 65 14.45 14.68 10.08
N ASP A 66 14.54 16.00 9.99
CA ASP A 66 13.93 16.80 8.93
C ASP A 66 14.55 16.46 7.55
N TYR A 67 13.85 16.85 6.49
CA TYR A 67 14.40 16.70 5.14
C TYR A 67 15.60 17.64 4.95
N ARG A 68 16.70 17.10 4.43
CA ARG A 68 17.96 17.84 4.23
C ARG A 68 18.43 17.75 2.79
N HIS A 69 18.95 18.87 2.30
CA HIS A 69 19.45 19.04 0.95
C HIS A 69 20.75 18.26 0.71
N GLY A 70 20.80 17.49 -0.38
CA GLY A 70 22.00 16.76 -0.82
C GLY A 70 22.33 15.49 -0.04
N PHE A 71 22.19 15.46 1.30
CA PHE A 71 22.42 14.25 2.08
C PHE A 71 21.70 14.24 3.43
N CYS A 72 21.45 13.04 3.96
CA CYS A 72 21.01 12.83 5.33
C CYS A 72 21.40 11.44 5.83
N TYR A 73 21.52 11.27 7.14
CA TYR A 73 21.90 10.00 7.75
C TYR A 73 21.24 9.81 9.12
N PHE A 74 21.30 8.58 9.63
CA PHE A 74 21.10 8.27 11.03
C PHE A 74 22.12 7.22 11.48
N ASP A 75 22.28 7.10 12.79
CA ASP A 75 23.05 6.04 13.44
C ASP A 75 22.19 5.43 14.54
N VAL A 76 22.00 4.11 14.51
CA VAL A 76 21.26 3.37 15.53
C VAL A 76 22.24 2.43 16.22
N PRO A 77 22.86 2.84 17.34
CA PRO A 77 23.63 1.92 18.16
C PRO A 77 22.68 0.86 18.73
N ASP A 78 23.19 -0.35 18.91
CA ASP A 78 22.48 -1.47 19.56
C ASP A 78 21.17 -1.89 18.87
N LEU A 79 21.09 -1.73 17.54
CA LEU A 79 19.96 -2.23 16.76
C LEU A 79 19.85 -3.76 16.92
N GLN A 80 18.75 -4.21 17.50
CA GLN A 80 18.49 -5.63 17.71
C GLN A 80 18.50 -6.42 16.39
N HIS A 81 18.83 -7.71 16.47
CA HIS A 81 18.73 -8.61 15.33
C HIS A 81 17.31 -8.65 14.76
N GLY A 82 17.20 -8.90 13.45
CA GLY A 82 15.93 -8.98 12.74
C GLY A 82 15.95 -8.31 11.38
N ASP A 83 14.78 -8.29 10.75
CA ASP A 83 14.56 -7.64 9.46
C ASP A 83 14.11 -6.19 9.66
N TYR A 84 14.67 -5.31 8.84
CA TYR A 84 14.33 -3.90 8.77
C TYR A 84 14.18 -3.46 7.32
N THR A 85 13.39 -2.42 7.09
CA THR A 85 13.22 -1.80 5.77
C THR A 85 13.62 -0.34 5.82
N LEU A 86 14.62 0.00 5.02
CA LEU A 86 15.06 1.36 4.77
C LEU A 86 14.19 1.99 3.69
N VAL A 87 13.68 3.20 3.95
CA VAL A 87 12.90 3.98 3.00
C VAL A 87 13.62 5.30 2.75
N ALA A 88 14.13 5.48 1.53
CA ALA A 88 14.67 6.75 1.07
C ALA A 88 13.55 7.54 0.38
N SER A 89 13.41 8.83 0.68
CA SER A 89 12.33 9.64 0.12
C SER A 89 12.79 11.08 -0.09
N THR A 90 12.19 11.73 -1.09
CA THR A 90 12.26 13.18 -1.29
C THR A 90 11.11 13.87 -0.57
N PHE A 91 11.20 15.18 -0.35
CA PHE A 91 10.09 15.89 0.30
C PHE A 91 8.84 15.91 -0.59
N ASP A 92 9.02 16.37 -1.83
CA ASP A 92 7.97 16.43 -2.85
C ASP A 92 8.04 15.23 -3.79
N PRO A 93 6.89 14.72 -4.27
CA PRO A 93 6.84 13.67 -5.30
C PRO A 93 7.45 14.13 -6.62
N GLY A 94 7.87 13.18 -7.45
CA GLY A 94 8.33 13.45 -8.82
C GLY A 94 9.75 14.02 -8.92
N GLN A 95 10.44 14.24 -7.81
CA GLN A 95 11.87 14.61 -7.79
C GLN A 95 12.74 13.39 -8.13
N LEU A 96 12.91 13.14 -9.43
CA LEU A 96 13.74 12.06 -9.95
C LEU A 96 15.21 12.50 -10.00
N GLY A 97 16.11 11.61 -9.60
CA GLY A 97 17.56 11.83 -9.68
C GLY A 97 18.34 10.60 -9.19
N PRO A 98 19.63 10.51 -9.52
CA PRO A 98 20.49 9.49 -8.93
C PRO A 98 20.66 9.74 -7.43
N PHE A 99 20.80 8.67 -6.66
CA PHE A 99 21.14 8.75 -5.24
C PHE A 99 22.04 7.57 -4.87
N LEU A 100 22.82 7.72 -3.81
CA LEU A 100 23.62 6.66 -3.20
C LEU A 100 23.08 6.38 -1.80
N LEU A 101 22.73 5.12 -1.53
CA LEU A 101 22.37 4.64 -0.20
C LEU A 101 23.53 3.82 0.36
N THR A 102 24.19 4.37 1.37
CA THR A 102 25.28 3.71 2.10
C THR A 102 24.72 3.10 3.38
N VAL A 103 24.94 1.81 3.58
CA VAL A 103 24.55 1.09 4.81
C VAL A 103 25.79 0.44 5.40
N ARG A 104 25.98 0.62 6.71
CA ARG A 104 27.12 0.11 7.46
C ARG A 104 26.63 -0.53 8.75
N SER A 105 27.22 -1.65 9.11
CA SER A 105 27.07 -2.30 10.41
C SER A 105 28.42 -2.90 10.81
N ALA A 106 28.64 -3.07 12.11
CA ALA A 106 29.83 -3.73 12.64
C ALA A 106 29.81 -5.25 12.36
N ALA A 107 28.62 -5.85 12.28
CA ALA A 107 28.43 -7.25 11.92
C ALA A 107 28.18 -7.40 10.41
N SER A 108 28.36 -8.63 9.90
CA SER A 108 27.95 -8.97 8.54
C SER A 108 26.42 -8.91 8.42
N PHE A 109 25.89 -8.22 7.42
CA PHE A 109 24.45 -8.11 7.19
C PHE A 109 24.13 -8.43 5.73
N SER A 110 22.87 -8.73 5.44
CA SER A 110 22.39 -8.90 4.07
C SER A 110 21.45 -7.76 3.69
N THR A 111 21.43 -7.44 2.40
CA THR A 111 20.51 -6.44 1.84
C THR A 111 19.84 -6.97 0.58
N CYS A 112 18.61 -6.54 0.35
CA CYS A 112 17.96 -6.72 -0.94
C CYS A 112 16.97 -5.58 -1.20
N VAL A 113 16.76 -5.24 -2.47
CA VAL A 113 15.73 -4.28 -2.86
C VAL A 113 14.37 -4.92 -2.62
N VAL A 114 13.45 -4.18 -1.98
CA VAL A 114 12.07 -4.65 -1.80
C VAL A 114 11.28 -4.34 -3.07
N PRO A 115 10.67 -5.35 -3.72
CA PRO A 115 9.92 -5.17 -4.96
C PRO A 115 8.84 -4.09 -4.87
N MET A 116 8.53 -3.47 -6.01
CA MET A 116 7.37 -2.58 -6.11
C MET A 116 6.07 -3.31 -5.78
N GLU A 117 5.11 -2.60 -5.20
CA GLU A 117 3.76 -3.16 -5.06
C GLU A 117 3.22 -3.52 -6.44
N GLY A 118 2.81 -4.79 -6.60
CA GLY A 118 2.37 -5.30 -7.90
C GLY A 118 3.49 -5.64 -8.88
N GLU A 119 4.76 -5.60 -8.49
CA GLU A 119 5.85 -6.00 -9.37
C GLU A 119 5.71 -7.47 -9.76
N ARG A 120 5.80 -7.76 -11.07
CA ARG A 120 5.58 -9.09 -11.66
C ARG A 120 4.16 -9.65 -11.48
N LEU A 121 3.19 -8.81 -11.08
CA LEU A 121 1.77 -9.20 -11.00
C LEU A 121 0.97 -8.58 -12.15
N HIS A 122 -0.12 -9.23 -12.52
CA HIS A 122 -1.15 -8.62 -13.35
C HIS A 122 -1.81 -7.49 -12.57
N ARG A 123 -2.09 -6.38 -13.25
CA ARG A 123 -2.70 -5.19 -12.65
C ARG A 123 -3.96 -4.79 -13.39
N LYS A 124 -5.02 -4.52 -12.63
CA LYS A 124 -6.23 -3.86 -13.12
C LYS A 124 -6.56 -2.64 -12.27
N ILE A 125 -7.16 -1.62 -12.89
CA ILE A 125 -7.50 -0.36 -12.22
C ILE A 125 -9.02 -0.23 -12.20
N ILE A 126 -9.55 0.06 -11.02
CA ILE A 126 -10.95 0.41 -10.80
C ILE A 126 -10.99 1.90 -10.47
N ARG A 127 -11.83 2.64 -11.19
CA ARG A 127 -12.15 4.04 -10.85
C ARG A 127 -13.62 4.11 -10.47
N GLY A 128 -13.90 4.73 -9.34
CA GLY A 128 -15.27 4.82 -8.83
C GLY A 128 -15.48 6.03 -7.94
N SER A 129 -16.69 6.14 -7.42
CA SER A 129 -17.06 7.18 -6.47
C SER A 129 -18.13 6.68 -5.51
N TRP A 130 -18.02 7.09 -4.26
CA TRP A 130 -19.13 7.09 -3.33
C TRP A 130 -20.00 8.32 -3.59
N VAL A 131 -21.31 8.10 -3.71
CA VAL A 131 -22.35 9.09 -3.99
C VAL A 131 -23.42 8.98 -2.90
N LEU A 132 -23.63 10.08 -2.18
CA LEU A 132 -24.63 10.15 -1.11
C LEU A 132 -26.03 9.86 -1.65
N GLY A 133 -26.83 9.13 -0.87
CA GLY A 133 -28.18 8.70 -1.26
C GLY A 133 -28.23 7.59 -2.31
N SER A 134 -27.07 7.12 -2.82
CA SER A 134 -27.01 6.06 -3.83
C SER A 134 -26.19 4.86 -3.35
N ASN A 135 -24.87 5.02 -3.26
CA ASN A 135 -23.93 3.93 -2.95
C ASN A 135 -22.95 4.30 -1.82
N ALA A 136 -22.99 5.50 -1.26
CA ALA A 136 -22.17 5.85 -0.10
C ALA A 136 -22.85 5.36 1.20
N MET A 137 -22.60 4.10 1.60
CA MET A 137 -23.29 3.51 2.76
C MET A 137 -22.45 3.43 4.02
N GLY A 138 -21.20 3.90 3.98
CA GLY A 138 -20.32 3.89 5.14
C GLY A 138 -19.87 2.48 5.52
N SER A 139 -19.52 2.27 6.79
CA SER A 139 -18.91 1.03 7.26
C SER A 139 -19.85 -0.16 7.42
N GLY A 140 -19.29 -1.35 7.65
CA GLY A 140 -20.01 -2.62 7.87
C GLY A 140 -21.01 -2.62 9.05
N ARG A 141 -21.00 -1.57 9.88
CA ARG A 141 -22.00 -1.36 10.94
C ARG A 141 -23.36 -0.94 10.38
N ASN A 142 -23.41 -0.44 9.15
CA ASN A 142 -24.63 0.02 8.52
C ASN A 142 -25.33 -1.14 7.79
N ARG A 143 -26.65 -1.26 7.99
CA ARG A 143 -27.47 -2.33 7.35
C ARG A 143 -27.43 -2.30 5.83
N THR A 144 -27.10 -1.15 5.25
CA THR A 144 -27.00 -0.94 3.80
C THR A 144 -25.57 -1.09 3.27
N TYR A 145 -24.61 -1.61 4.07
CA TYR A 145 -23.20 -1.74 3.68
C TYR A 145 -23.00 -2.40 2.31
N CYS A 146 -23.81 -3.40 1.98
CA CYS A 146 -23.77 -4.13 0.71
C CYS A 146 -24.18 -3.32 -0.53
N LEU A 147 -24.59 -2.05 -0.36
CA LEU A 147 -24.84 -1.11 -1.46
C LEU A 147 -23.64 -0.20 -1.73
N ASN A 148 -22.54 -0.33 -0.97
CA ASN A 148 -21.28 0.30 -1.33
C ASN A 148 -20.77 -0.21 -2.69
N PRO A 149 -19.95 0.60 -3.42
CA PRO A 149 -19.30 0.17 -4.65
C PRO A 149 -18.68 -1.22 -4.50
N THR A 150 -19.15 -2.16 -5.33
CA THR A 150 -18.77 -3.57 -5.27
C THR A 150 -18.36 -4.08 -6.65
N PHE A 151 -17.21 -4.75 -6.71
CA PHE A 151 -16.73 -5.46 -7.89
C PHE A 151 -16.62 -6.94 -7.60
N LEU A 152 -17.16 -7.76 -8.49
CA LEU A 152 -16.92 -9.19 -8.50
C LEU A 152 -15.60 -9.46 -9.20
N ILE A 153 -14.83 -10.37 -8.62
CA ILE A 153 -13.51 -10.76 -9.10
C ILE A 153 -13.55 -12.27 -9.30
N ARG A 154 -13.34 -12.70 -10.55
CA ARG A 154 -13.36 -14.11 -10.93
C ARG A 154 -11.98 -14.53 -11.43
N ALA A 155 -11.53 -15.68 -10.94
CA ALA A 155 -10.26 -16.28 -11.34
C ALA A 155 -10.49 -17.61 -12.07
N ALA A 156 -9.82 -17.81 -13.20
CA ALA A 156 -9.88 -19.08 -13.93
C ALA A 156 -8.95 -20.15 -13.33
N GLU A 157 -7.95 -19.71 -12.56
CA GLU A 157 -6.95 -20.54 -11.89
C GLU A 157 -6.86 -20.14 -10.41
N ASN A 158 -6.26 -20.99 -9.58
CA ASN A 158 -5.95 -20.62 -8.20
C ASN A 158 -5.05 -19.36 -8.20
N THR A 159 -5.54 -18.30 -7.56
CA THR A 159 -4.97 -16.95 -7.68
C THR A 159 -4.77 -16.31 -6.32
N LEU A 160 -3.65 -15.63 -6.14
CA LEU A 160 -3.42 -14.71 -5.02
C LEU A 160 -3.72 -13.28 -5.45
N LEU A 161 -4.64 -12.65 -4.74
CA LEU A 161 -5.14 -11.30 -5.00
C LEU A 161 -4.64 -10.32 -3.92
N SER A 162 -4.30 -9.11 -4.34
CA SER A 162 -4.16 -7.95 -3.44
C SER A 162 -4.92 -6.76 -4.03
N ILE A 163 -5.56 -5.96 -3.18
CA ILE A 163 -6.36 -4.80 -3.61
C ILE A 163 -5.94 -3.58 -2.80
N ARG A 164 -5.36 -2.57 -3.46
CA ARG A 164 -5.12 -1.26 -2.86
C ARG A 164 -6.26 -0.32 -3.19
N LEU A 165 -6.75 0.44 -2.22
CA LEU A 165 -7.75 1.50 -2.36
C LEU A 165 -7.18 2.84 -1.88
N GLN A 166 -7.30 3.88 -2.71
CA GLN A 166 -6.97 5.27 -2.36
C GLN A 166 -8.10 6.22 -2.76
N SER A 167 -8.21 7.34 -2.05
CA SER A 167 -9.01 8.49 -2.50
C SER A 167 -8.08 9.66 -2.83
N PRO A 168 -8.31 10.41 -3.92
CA PRO A 168 -7.55 11.62 -4.21
C PRO A 168 -7.99 12.81 -3.33
N VAL A 169 -9.08 12.69 -2.57
CA VAL A 169 -9.59 13.74 -1.67
C VAL A 169 -8.62 13.98 -0.52
N ARG A 170 -8.44 15.24 -0.11
CA ARG A 170 -7.59 15.67 1.01
C ARG A 170 -8.38 16.53 1.99
N PRO A 171 -8.37 16.21 3.30
CA PRO A 171 -7.81 14.99 3.90
C PRO A 171 -8.50 13.73 3.35
N SER A 172 -7.80 12.59 3.36
CA SER A 172 -8.42 11.33 2.91
C SER A 172 -9.57 10.98 3.85
N PRO A 173 -10.74 10.55 3.35
CA PRO A 173 -11.71 9.90 4.21
C PRO A 173 -11.09 8.61 4.79
N PRO A 174 -11.50 8.16 5.99
CA PRO A 174 -11.09 6.86 6.47
C PRO A 174 -11.63 5.75 5.57
N LEU A 175 -10.75 4.95 4.98
CA LEU A 175 -11.06 3.95 3.95
C LEU A 175 -10.98 2.53 4.49
N ASN A 176 -11.74 1.63 3.87
CA ASN A 176 -11.58 0.19 4.00
C ASN A 176 -11.89 -0.51 2.66
N VAL A 177 -11.21 -1.61 2.39
CA VAL A 177 -11.64 -2.58 1.38
C VAL A 177 -11.78 -3.94 2.06
N THR A 178 -12.90 -4.61 1.82
CA THR A 178 -13.20 -5.95 2.33
C THR A 178 -13.52 -6.88 1.17
N VAL A 179 -12.98 -8.09 1.17
CA VAL A 179 -13.25 -9.15 0.20
C VAL A 179 -14.13 -10.21 0.86
N PHE A 180 -15.26 -10.51 0.25
CA PHE A 180 -16.22 -11.52 0.71
C PHE A 180 -16.33 -12.67 -0.30
N SER A 181 -16.76 -13.85 0.15
CA SER A 181 -17.28 -14.86 -0.77
C SER A 181 -18.54 -14.33 -1.46
N HIS A 182 -18.74 -14.69 -2.73
CA HIS A 182 -19.93 -14.27 -3.47
C HIS A 182 -21.02 -15.35 -3.36
N VAL A 183 -22.24 -14.94 -2.98
CA VAL A 183 -23.39 -15.85 -2.83
C VAL A 183 -24.55 -15.40 -3.69
N GLY A 184 -24.97 -16.28 -4.61
CA GLY A 184 -26.11 -16.03 -5.50
C GLY A 184 -25.85 -14.90 -6.50
N LEU A 185 -26.89 -14.15 -6.86
CA LEU A 185 -26.78 -13.08 -7.86
C LEU A 185 -26.29 -11.74 -7.26
N THR A 186 -26.42 -11.54 -5.94
CA THR A 186 -26.21 -10.22 -5.33
C THR A 186 -25.76 -10.23 -3.86
N GLY A 187 -25.44 -11.39 -3.28
CA GLY A 187 -25.18 -11.54 -1.85
C GLY A 187 -23.70 -11.48 -1.52
N LEU A 188 -23.36 -10.74 -0.46
CA LEU A 188 -22.08 -10.90 0.24
C LEU A 188 -22.20 -12.10 1.18
N GLY A 189 -21.29 -13.06 1.07
CA GLY A 189 -21.14 -14.18 1.99
C GLY A 189 -20.16 -13.85 3.12
N ASP A 190 -19.36 -14.84 3.50
CA ASP A 190 -18.35 -14.72 4.55
C ASP A 190 -17.24 -13.74 4.17
N GLU A 191 -16.74 -12.99 5.16
CA GLU A 191 -15.55 -12.15 5.00
C GLU A 191 -14.32 -13.04 4.84
N LEU A 192 -13.64 -12.92 3.70
CA LEU A 192 -12.40 -13.65 3.40
C LEU A 192 -11.18 -12.86 3.85
N ALA A 193 -11.22 -11.52 3.68
CA ALA A 193 -10.14 -10.63 4.11
C ALA A 193 -10.62 -9.17 4.19
N SER A 194 -9.96 -8.38 5.03
CA SER A 194 -10.18 -6.94 5.17
C SER A 194 -8.85 -6.21 5.26
N SER A 195 -8.84 -4.95 4.83
CA SER A 195 -7.67 -4.07 5.00
C SER A 195 -7.46 -3.62 6.45
N GLY A 196 -8.27 -4.13 7.38
CA GLY A 196 -8.20 -3.82 8.81
C GLY A 196 -9.08 -2.64 9.20
N ALA A 197 -8.63 -1.89 10.21
CA ALA A 197 -9.36 -0.71 10.68
C ALA A 197 -9.49 0.36 9.57
N TYR A 198 -10.53 1.17 9.65
CA TYR A 198 -10.67 2.32 8.77
C TYR A 198 -9.58 3.34 9.10
N THR A 199 -8.81 3.73 8.09
CA THR A 199 -7.70 4.68 8.25
C THR A 199 -7.72 5.72 7.14
N ASP A 200 -7.27 6.92 7.45
CA ASP A 200 -7.21 8.10 6.57
C ASP A 200 -5.79 8.35 6.04
N TRP A 201 -4.96 7.31 6.00
CA TRP A 201 -3.62 7.40 5.42
C TRP A 201 -3.68 7.93 3.98
N PRO A 202 -2.84 8.91 3.59
CA PRO A 202 -2.80 9.41 2.21
C PRO A 202 -2.54 8.31 1.19
N GLN A 203 -1.79 7.27 1.57
CA GLN A 203 -1.46 6.10 0.75
C GLN A 203 -2.60 5.07 0.68
N GLY A 204 -3.70 5.33 1.38
CA GLY A 204 -4.88 4.49 1.43
C GLY A 204 -4.63 3.15 2.13
N VAL A 205 -5.47 2.18 1.80
CA VAL A 205 -5.51 0.88 2.46
C VAL A 205 -5.27 -0.26 1.48
N ILE A 206 -4.84 -1.41 1.98
CA ILE A 206 -4.61 -2.60 1.16
C ILE A 206 -5.13 -3.87 1.84
N VAL A 207 -5.77 -4.71 1.05
CA VAL A 207 -5.94 -6.14 1.35
C VAL A 207 -4.83 -6.89 0.61
N SER A 208 -4.11 -7.76 1.31
CA SER A 208 -2.96 -8.48 0.76
C SER A 208 -3.15 -9.99 0.81
N LYS A 209 -2.72 -10.68 -0.26
CA LYS A 209 -2.60 -12.15 -0.33
C LYS A 209 -3.89 -12.93 -0.05
N VAL A 210 -5.00 -12.54 -0.67
CA VAL A 210 -6.27 -13.30 -0.62
C VAL A 210 -6.25 -14.41 -1.65
N ALA A 211 -6.46 -15.65 -1.22
CA ALA A 211 -6.55 -16.79 -2.13
C ALA A 211 -7.96 -16.88 -2.74
N ILE A 212 -8.03 -17.10 -4.05
CA ILE A 212 -9.26 -17.36 -4.80
C ILE A 212 -9.05 -18.68 -5.54
N SER A 213 -9.95 -19.65 -5.35
CA SER A 213 -9.86 -20.92 -6.05
C SER A 213 -10.27 -20.77 -7.52
N ALA A 214 -9.77 -21.66 -8.37
CA ALA A 214 -10.17 -21.72 -9.77
C ALA A 214 -11.69 -21.88 -9.91
N GLY A 215 -12.32 -20.97 -10.65
CA GLY A 215 -13.77 -20.97 -10.86
C GLY A 215 -14.59 -20.23 -9.80
N ASP A 216 -13.98 -19.86 -8.67
CA ASP A 216 -14.65 -19.09 -7.63
C ASP A 216 -14.78 -17.60 -8.03
N GLU A 217 -15.76 -16.96 -7.39
CA GLU A 217 -16.02 -15.54 -7.50
C GLU A 217 -16.08 -14.92 -6.10
N VAL A 218 -15.40 -13.78 -5.94
CA VAL A 218 -15.38 -13.03 -4.69
C VAL A 218 -15.87 -11.61 -4.93
N ALA A 219 -16.45 -10.98 -3.91
CA ALA A 219 -16.94 -9.61 -3.95
C ALA A 219 -16.02 -8.68 -3.16
N ALA A 220 -15.39 -7.71 -3.84
CA ALA A 220 -14.61 -6.65 -3.21
C ALA A 220 -15.49 -5.41 -3.00
N VAL A 221 -15.71 -5.05 -1.73
CA VAL A 221 -16.52 -3.90 -1.31
C VAL A 221 -15.58 -2.77 -0.89
N PHE A 222 -15.74 -1.62 -1.53
CA PHE A 222 -14.96 -0.40 -1.23
C PHE A 222 -15.80 0.54 -0.38
N SER A 223 -15.32 0.93 0.80
CA SER A 223 -16.12 1.71 1.74
C SER A 223 -15.31 2.78 2.47
N SER A 224 -16.03 3.74 3.01
CA SER A 224 -15.54 4.75 3.95
C SER A 224 -16.16 4.54 5.33
N TRP A 225 -15.58 5.10 6.39
CA TRP A 225 -16.11 4.90 7.75
C TRP A 225 -17.55 5.42 7.90
N ARG A 226 -17.79 6.63 7.41
CA ARG A 226 -19.10 7.28 7.30
C ARG A 226 -19.48 7.43 5.83
N PRO A 227 -20.77 7.50 5.48
CA PRO A 227 -21.21 7.94 4.16
C PRO A 227 -20.53 9.26 3.75
N VAL A 228 -19.80 9.26 2.64
CA VAL A 228 -19.18 10.47 2.07
C VAL A 228 -19.36 10.47 0.56
N ALA A 229 -19.40 11.66 -0.05
CA ALA A 229 -19.27 11.81 -1.49
C ALA A 229 -17.80 11.99 -1.84
N ALA A 230 -17.16 11.01 -2.47
CA ALA A 230 -15.76 11.10 -2.85
C ALA A 230 -15.41 10.13 -4.00
N PRO A 231 -14.55 10.54 -4.94
CA PRO A 231 -13.93 9.61 -5.87
C PRO A 231 -12.94 8.69 -5.16
N PHE A 232 -12.69 7.52 -5.76
CA PHE A 232 -11.63 6.61 -5.37
C PHE A 232 -10.98 5.92 -6.58
N VAL A 233 -9.79 5.39 -6.35
CA VAL A 233 -9.06 4.55 -7.28
C VAL A 233 -8.64 3.30 -6.53
N ALA A 234 -8.85 2.15 -7.13
CA ALA A 234 -8.32 0.90 -6.62
C ALA A 234 -7.45 0.19 -7.66
N TRP A 235 -6.39 -0.44 -7.18
CA TRP A 235 -5.51 -1.30 -7.97
C TRP A 235 -5.67 -2.72 -7.50
N VAL A 236 -6.03 -3.59 -8.43
CA VAL A 236 -6.17 -5.03 -8.21
C VAL A 236 -4.93 -5.69 -8.79
N TYR A 237 -4.15 -6.32 -7.93
CA TYR A 237 -2.94 -7.06 -8.29
C TYR A 237 -3.19 -8.56 -8.13
N SER A 238 -2.78 -9.36 -9.11
CA SER A 238 -2.94 -10.81 -9.07
C SER A 238 -1.79 -11.54 -9.75
N ASP A 239 -1.41 -12.70 -9.23
CA ASP A 239 -0.38 -13.57 -9.83
C ASP A 239 -0.86 -14.31 -11.08
N ARG A 240 -2.18 -14.44 -11.25
CA ARG A 240 -2.86 -14.93 -12.45
C ARG A 240 -3.86 -13.89 -12.98
N PRO A 241 -4.23 -13.93 -14.27
CA PRO A 241 -5.25 -13.02 -14.81
C PRO A 241 -6.61 -13.20 -14.13
N VAL A 242 -7.26 -12.09 -13.78
CA VAL A 242 -8.62 -12.08 -13.21
C VAL A 242 -9.59 -11.26 -14.07
N VAL A 243 -10.88 -11.58 -14.00
CA VAL A 243 -11.95 -10.78 -14.60
C VAL A 243 -12.59 -9.91 -13.51
N LEU A 244 -12.81 -8.63 -13.82
CA LEU A 244 -13.51 -7.69 -12.95
C LEU A 244 -14.89 -7.40 -13.53
N ILE A 245 -15.93 -7.50 -12.71
CA ILE A 245 -17.31 -7.24 -13.09
C ILE A 245 -17.90 -6.24 -12.09
N ALA A 246 -18.37 -5.09 -12.56
CA ALA A 246 -19.08 -4.15 -11.70
C ALA A 246 -20.43 -4.76 -11.31
N ALA A 247 -20.68 -4.96 -10.01
CA ALA A 247 -21.95 -5.52 -9.54
C ALA A 247 -22.92 -4.44 -9.05
N ARG A 248 -22.44 -3.44 -8.30
CA ARG A 248 -23.27 -2.37 -7.73
C ARG A 248 -22.48 -1.09 -7.57
N GLY A 249 -22.99 0.01 -8.16
CA GLY A 249 -22.41 1.35 -8.01
C GLY A 249 -20.93 1.48 -8.42
N GLY A 250 -20.39 0.51 -9.16
CA GLY A 250 -19.01 0.50 -9.63
C GLY A 250 -18.87 1.34 -10.91
N GLY A 251 -17.88 2.23 -10.95
CA GLY A 251 -17.51 2.93 -12.18
C GLY A 251 -16.84 2.00 -13.19
N GLU A 252 -16.37 2.54 -14.31
CA GLU A 252 -15.76 1.74 -15.37
C GLU A 252 -14.42 1.12 -14.91
N GLY A 253 -14.24 -0.18 -15.15
CA GLY A 253 -12.97 -0.88 -15.01
C GLY A 253 -12.26 -0.94 -16.36
N GLU A 254 -11.20 -0.15 -16.55
CA GLU A 254 -10.40 -0.24 -17.76
C GLU A 254 -9.43 -1.42 -17.67
N GLY A 255 -9.71 -2.48 -18.44
CA GLY A 255 -8.76 -3.56 -18.70
C GLY A 255 -7.78 -3.13 -19.79
N ARG A 256 -6.70 -2.43 -19.44
CA ARG A 256 -5.55 -2.28 -20.34
C ARG A 256 -4.43 -3.22 -19.91
N SER A 257 -4.23 -4.26 -20.72
CA SER A 257 -3.06 -5.13 -20.71
C SER A 257 -1.84 -4.29 -21.14
N GLY A 258 -0.89 -4.11 -20.23
CA GLY A 258 0.39 -3.46 -20.48
C GLY A 258 1.39 -3.88 -19.43
#